data_AF-A0A971BIZ3-F1
#
_entry.id   AF-A0A971BIZ3-F1
#
_cell.length_a   1.000
_cell.length_b   1.000
_cell.length_c   1.000
_cell.angle_alpha   90.00
_cell.angle_beta   90.00
_cell.angle_gamma   90.00
#
_symmetry.space_group_name_H-M   'P 1'
#
loop_
_entity.id
_entity.type
_entity.pdbx_description
1 polymer ?
#
loop_
_entity_poly.entity_id
_entity_poly.type
_entity_poly.pdbx_seq_one_letter_code
_entity_poly.pdbx_strand_id
1 'polypeptide(L)'
;MGYEAYKLAAKFQNLTMADIVGELRINGAIPVERFGGTVTMEIPKSTGVIELVLREGSSVNTRFSPGEKVLLGVRFAKVSDVRLVNDVITLLKKLAAKFDVMYVRDGETGRNLDLNDTAWLMKAVTYAKYDFEYYFPVKRTPVRCRDVFCLCGNEFPQSIADRLS
;
A
#
# COMPACT_ATOMS: atom_id res chain seq x y z
N MET A 1 5.85 11.12 7.97
CA MET A 1 5.41 11.58 6.62
C MET A 1 4.68 10.46 5.90
N GLY A 2 3.50 10.75 5.34
CA GLY A 2 2.62 9.79 4.67
C GLY A 2 1.17 9.75 5.18
N TYR A 3 0.67 10.86 5.74
CA TYR A 3 -0.66 10.96 6.36
C TYR A 3 -1.80 10.63 5.37
N GLU A 4 -1.56 10.85 4.08
CA GLU A 4 -2.49 10.75 2.96
C GLU A 4 -2.80 9.33 2.49
N ALA A 5 -2.01 8.35 2.90
CA ALA A 5 -2.11 6.99 2.40
C ALA A 5 -2.27 5.97 3.53
N TYR A 6 -3.11 4.97 3.31
CA TYR A 6 -3.10 3.74 4.08
C TYR A 6 -2.07 2.78 3.47
N LYS A 7 -1.30 2.07 4.31
CA LYS A 7 -0.17 1.25 3.86
C LYS A 7 -0.25 -0.17 4.42
N LEU A 8 0.01 -1.14 3.56
CA LEU A 8 0.28 -2.53 3.93
C LEU A 8 1.66 -2.93 3.38
N ALA A 9 2.30 -3.89 4.04
CA ALA A 9 3.56 -4.47 3.59
C ALA A 9 3.46 -5.99 3.57
N ALA A 10 3.73 -6.60 2.42
CA ALA A 10 3.83 -8.04 2.26
C ALA A 10 5.28 -8.42 1.93
N LYS A 11 5.83 -9.40 2.64
CA LYS A 11 7.18 -9.91 2.41
C LYS A 11 7.08 -11.34 1.91
N PHE A 12 7.73 -11.57 0.78
CA PHE A 12 7.79 -12.86 0.12
C PHE A 12 9.23 -13.36 0.07
N GLN A 13 9.42 -14.68 0.04
CA GLN A 13 10.73 -15.33 -0.04
C GLN A 13 10.75 -16.39 -1.14
N ASN A 14 11.95 -16.77 -1.58
CA ASN A 14 12.15 -17.78 -2.63
C ASN A 14 11.57 -17.39 -4.00
N LEU A 15 11.64 -16.11 -4.36
CA LEU A 15 11.26 -15.60 -5.68
C LEU A 15 12.13 -14.41 -6.07
N THR A 16 12.16 -14.14 -7.37
CA THR A 16 12.81 -12.97 -7.94
C THR A 16 11.85 -11.79 -8.02
N MET A 17 12.38 -10.58 -8.22
CA MET A 17 11.58 -9.39 -8.55
C MET A 17 10.77 -9.59 -9.85
N ALA A 18 11.31 -10.33 -10.82
CA ALA A 18 10.64 -10.57 -12.09
C ALA A 18 9.36 -11.41 -11.93
N ASP A 19 9.41 -12.43 -11.05
CA ASP A 19 8.27 -13.33 -10.81
C ASP A 19 7.06 -12.57 -10.27
N ILE A 20 7.26 -11.74 -9.25
CA ILE A 20 6.18 -10.95 -8.66
C ILE A 20 5.70 -9.85 -9.59
N VAL A 21 6.59 -9.19 -10.35
CA VAL A 21 6.17 -8.19 -11.35
C VAL A 21 5.31 -8.83 -12.42
N GLY A 22 5.68 -10.03 -12.90
CA GLY A 22 4.88 -10.80 -13.85
C GLY A 22 3.48 -11.09 -13.30
N GLU A 23 3.40 -11.58 -12.06
CA GLU A 23 2.12 -11.89 -11.44
C GLU A 23 1.25 -10.64 -11.20
N LEU A 24 1.86 -9.53 -10.79
CA LEU A 24 1.16 -8.27 -10.61
C LEU A 24 0.58 -7.75 -11.93
N ARG A 25 1.31 -7.87 -13.04
CA ARG A 25 0.80 -7.50 -14.39
C ARG A 25 -0.42 -8.32 -14.79
N ILE A 26 -0.41 -9.62 -14.53
CA ILE A 26 -1.56 -10.50 -14.76
C ILE A 26 -2.79 -10.02 -13.97
N ASN A 27 -2.58 -9.47 -12.78
CA ASN A 27 -3.63 -8.91 -11.94
C ASN A 27 -3.94 -7.42 -12.24
N GLY A 28 -3.49 -6.90 -13.38
CA GLY A 28 -3.83 -5.56 -13.88
C GLY A 28 -2.90 -4.44 -13.42
N ALA A 29 -1.74 -4.76 -12.83
CA ALA A 29 -0.77 -3.74 -12.44
C ALA A 29 0.03 -3.22 -13.64
N ILE A 30 0.16 -1.90 -13.71
CA ILE A 30 0.86 -1.18 -14.78
C ILE A 30 2.12 -0.54 -14.17
N PRO A 31 3.32 -0.73 -14.74
CA PRO A 31 4.52 -0.09 -14.25
C PRO A 31 4.45 1.43 -14.46
N VAL A 32 4.86 2.20 -13.45
CA VAL A 32 4.85 3.67 -13.46
C VAL A 32 6.26 4.23 -13.38
N GLU A 33 7.14 3.58 -12.61
CA GLU A 33 8.51 4.03 -12.44
C GLU A 33 9.44 2.87 -12.07
N ARG A 34 10.71 2.95 -12.51
CA ARG A 34 11.78 2.07 -12.04
C ARG A 34 13.00 2.93 -11.71
N PHE A 35 13.34 2.99 -10.42
CA PHE A 35 14.50 3.76 -9.94
C PHE A 35 15.22 3.01 -8.83
N GLY A 36 16.55 2.88 -8.92
CA GLY A 36 17.40 2.39 -7.83
C GLY A 36 16.99 1.04 -7.21
N GLY A 37 16.65 0.04 -8.03
CA GLY A 37 16.23 -1.29 -7.53
C GLY A 37 14.81 -1.34 -6.94
N THR A 38 14.05 -0.24 -7.05
CA THR A 38 12.63 -0.18 -6.73
C THR A 38 11.81 -0.20 -8.01
N VAL A 39 10.73 -1.00 -8.04
CA VAL A 39 9.74 -1.01 -9.12
C VAL A 39 8.42 -0.50 -8.55
N THR A 40 7.89 0.58 -9.12
CA THR A 40 6.58 1.12 -8.75
C THR A 40 5.57 0.76 -9.83
N MET A 41 4.44 0.21 -9.40
CA MET A 41 3.32 -0.15 -10.26
C MET A 41 2.01 0.38 -9.68
N GLU A 42 0.98 0.46 -10.50
CA GLU A 42 -0.36 0.90 -10.09
C GLU A 42 -1.44 -0.03 -10.65
N ILE A 43 -2.50 -0.24 -9.88
CA ILE A 43 -3.75 -0.86 -10.35
C ILE A 43 -4.86 0.20 -10.25
N PRO A 44 -5.24 0.84 -11.37
CA PRO A 44 -6.36 1.76 -11.40
C PRO A 44 -7.69 1.03 -11.18
N LYS A 45 -8.54 1.59 -10.33
CA LYS A 45 -9.91 1.12 -10.07
C LYS A 45 -10.88 2.31 -10.12
N SER A 46 -12.16 2.03 -10.31
CA SER A 46 -13.21 3.06 -10.18
C SER A 46 -13.31 3.62 -8.75
N THR A 47 -12.83 2.87 -7.76
CA THR A 47 -12.84 3.18 -6.32
C THR A 47 -11.59 3.91 -5.82
N GLY A 48 -10.53 3.99 -6.64
CA GLY A 48 -9.24 4.57 -6.25
C GLY A 48 -8.08 4.00 -7.06
N VAL A 49 -6.85 4.33 -6.66
CA VAL A 49 -5.63 3.75 -7.24
C VAL A 49 -4.89 2.96 -6.16
N ILE A 50 -4.60 1.69 -6.44
CA ILE A 50 -3.71 0.88 -5.60
C ILE A 50 -2.30 1.07 -6.15
N GLU A 51 -1.42 1.66 -5.36
CA GLU A 51 -0.01 1.80 -5.69
C GLU A 51 0.79 0.67 -5.03
N LEU A 52 1.70 0.10 -5.81
CA LEU A 52 2.51 -1.06 -5.46
C LEU A 52 3.98 -0.65 -5.57
N VAL A 53 4.73 -0.80 -4.49
CA VAL A 53 6.15 -0.44 -4.42
C VAL A 53 6.93 -1.70 -4.09
N LEU A 54 7.65 -2.23 -5.06
CA LEU A 54 8.46 -3.42 -4.90
C LEU A 54 9.92 -3.06 -4.65
N ARG A 55 10.54 -3.72 -3.67
CA ARG A 55 11.96 -3.56 -3.35
C ARG A 55 12.66 -4.91 -3.25
N GLU A 56 13.83 -5.03 -3.86
CA GLU A 56 14.71 -6.19 -3.69
C GLU A 56 15.40 -6.16 -2.32
N GLY A 57 15.43 -7.32 -1.66
CA GLY A 57 15.96 -7.50 -0.32
C GLY A 57 17.47 -7.27 -0.14
N SER A 58 18.23 -7.03 -1.21
CA SER A 58 19.65 -6.64 -1.14
C SER A 58 19.87 -5.29 -0.44
N SER A 59 18.82 -4.45 -0.38
CA SER A 59 18.80 -3.18 0.35
C SER A 59 18.25 -3.29 1.80
N VAL A 60 17.90 -4.50 2.25
CA VAL A 60 17.34 -4.77 3.58
C VAL A 60 18.35 -5.62 4.35
N ASN A 61 19.06 -5.00 5.30
CA ASN A 61 20.02 -5.59 6.26
C ASN A 61 20.08 -7.14 6.22
N THR A 62 21.03 -7.68 5.44
CA THR A 62 21.13 -9.09 5.05
C THR A 62 21.51 -10.04 6.18
N ARG A 63 21.77 -9.54 7.39
CA ARG A 63 22.23 -10.34 8.55
C ARG A 63 21.23 -11.39 9.07
N PHE A 64 19.97 -11.37 8.65
CA PHE A 64 18.92 -12.17 9.32
C PHE A 64 18.18 -13.24 8.52
N SER A 65 18.37 -13.43 7.20
CA SER A 65 17.93 -14.69 6.56
C SER A 65 18.47 -14.88 5.12
N PRO A 66 18.89 -16.10 4.74
CA PRO A 66 19.29 -16.43 3.37
C PRO A 66 18.07 -16.64 2.46
N GLY A 67 18.17 -16.18 1.20
CA GLY A 67 17.11 -16.25 0.17
C GLY A 67 16.79 -14.87 -0.42
N GLU A 68 16.57 -14.81 -1.74
CA GLU A 68 16.07 -13.58 -2.38
C GLU A 68 14.69 -13.25 -1.79
N LYS A 69 14.58 -12.04 -1.25
CA LYS A 69 13.36 -11.55 -0.61
C LYS A 69 12.84 -10.39 -1.41
N VAL A 70 11.55 -10.39 -1.65
CA VAL A 70 10.86 -9.24 -2.23
C VAL A 70 9.93 -8.64 -1.19
N LEU A 71 10.08 -7.33 -0.96
CA LEU A 71 9.16 -6.55 -0.17
C LEU A 71 8.19 -5.82 -1.10
N LEU A 72 6.90 -6.11 -0.95
CA LEU A 72 5.81 -5.41 -1.61
C LEU A 72 5.16 -4.45 -0.62
N GLY A 73 5.36 -3.16 -0.82
CA GLY A 73 4.53 -2.12 -0.21
C GLY A 73 3.27 -1.93 -1.04
N VAL A 74 2.10 -2.04 -0.42
CA VAL A 74 0.81 -1.68 -1.02
C VAL A 74 0.32 -0.42 -0.33
N ARG A 75 -0.06 0.60 -1.10
CA ARG A 75 -0.64 1.82 -0.55
C ARG A 75 -1.78 2.34 -1.39
N PHE A 76 -2.70 3.04 -0.75
CA PHE A 76 -3.80 3.73 -1.41
C PHE A 76 -4.19 4.96 -0.61
N ALA A 77 -4.68 5.98 -1.29
CA ALA A 77 -5.05 7.24 -0.64
C ALA A 77 -6.20 7.01 0.35
N LYS A 78 -6.14 7.59 1.56
CA LYS A 78 -7.19 7.46 2.59
C LYS A 78 -8.54 8.04 2.15
N VAL A 79 -8.51 9.00 1.22
CA VAL A 79 -9.70 9.58 0.59
C VAL A 79 -10.37 8.63 -0.41
N SER A 80 -9.71 7.54 -0.82
CA SER A 80 -10.29 6.53 -1.69
C SER A 80 -11.45 5.82 -1.02
N ASP A 81 -12.25 5.12 -1.82
CA ASP A 81 -13.35 4.31 -1.31
C ASP A 81 -12.80 3.11 -0.51
N VAL A 82 -13.36 2.85 0.67
CA VAL A 82 -12.93 1.75 1.56
C VAL A 82 -13.06 0.37 0.90
N ARG A 83 -13.90 0.23 -0.13
CA ARG A 83 -14.03 -1.01 -0.91
C ARG A 83 -12.72 -1.44 -1.57
N LEU A 84 -11.79 -0.50 -1.80
CA LEU A 84 -10.45 -0.80 -2.32
C LEU A 84 -9.68 -1.77 -1.42
N VAL A 85 -9.98 -1.83 -0.12
CA VAL A 85 -9.38 -2.80 0.79
C VAL A 85 -9.69 -4.23 0.35
N ASN A 86 -10.90 -4.50 -0.14
CA ASN A 86 -11.27 -5.83 -0.64
C ASN A 86 -10.46 -6.21 -1.90
N ASP A 87 -10.22 -5.24 -2.80
CA ASP A 87 -9.34 -5.45 -3.95
C ASP A 87 -7.90 -5.78 -3.52
N VAL A 88 -7.38 -5.05 -2.52
CA VAL A 88 -6.05 -5.28 -1.95
C VAL A 88 -5.95 -6.65 -1.28
N ILE A 89 -6.91 -7.02 -0.43
CA ILE A 89 -6.94 -8.34 0.21
C ILE A 89 -7.03 -9.46 -0.83
N THR A 90 -7.85 -9.28 -1.87
CA THR A 90 -7.97 -10.26 -2.96
C THR A 90 -6.65 -10.43 -3.69
N LEU A 91 -5.95 -9.33 -4.01
CA LEU A 91 -4.62 -9.37 -4.60
C LEU A 91 -3.63 -10.12 -3.71
N LEU A 92 -3.56 -9.77 -2.42
CA LEU A 92 -2.65 -10.40 -1.46
C LEU A 92 -2.92 -11.90 -1.28
N LYS A 93 -4.20 -12.32 -1.27
CA LYS A 93 -4.57 -13.75 -1.25
C LYS A 93 -4.09 -14.49 -2.50
N LYS A 94 -4.26 -13.91 -3.68
CA LYS A 94 -3.77 -14.51 -4.94
C LYS A 94 -2.26 -14.67 -4.95
N LEU A 95 -1.53 -13.65 -4.48
CA LEU A 95 -0.07 -13.72 -4.35
C LEU A 95 0.35 -14.76 -3.32
N ALA A 96 -0.33 -14.83 -2.18
CA ALA A 96 -0.06 -15.81 -1.13
C ALA A 96 -0.34 -17.26 -1.54
N ALA A 97 -1.23 -17.46 -2.51
CA ALA A 97 -1.48 -18.79 -3.09
C ALA A 97 -0.38 -19.24 -4.07
N LYS A 98 0.45 -18.31 -4.56
CA LYS A 98 1.51 -18.58 -5.56
C LYS A 98 2.91 -18.52 -4.99
N PHE A 99 3.13 -17.65 -4.01
CA PHE A 99 4.45 -17.36 -3.46
C PHE A 99 4.49 -17.61 -1.96
N ASP A 100 5.67 -17.97 -1.46
CA ASP A 100 5.91 -18.17 -0.04
C ASP A 100 5.91 -16.83 0.71
N VAL A 101 4.93 -16.64 1.59
CA VAL A 101 4.70 -15.39 2.34
C VAL A 101 5.31 -15.49 3.72
N MET A 102 6.28 -14.63 4.00
CA MET A 102 6.84 -14.50 5.35
C MET A 102 5.87 -13.77 6.29
N TYR A 103 5.30 -12.66 5.82
CA TYR A 103 4.28 -11.91 6.55
C TYR A 103 3.51 -10.97 5.63
N VAL A 104 2.32 -10.59 6.08
CA VAL A 104 1.61 -9.38 5.67
C VAL A 104 1.42 -8.53 6.91
N ARG A 105 1.69 -7.23 6.84
CA ARG A 105 1.63 -6.30 7.97
C ARG A 105 0.88 -5.04 7.62
N ASP A 106 0.16 -4.52 8.60
CA ASP A 106 -0.36 -3.17 8.57
C ASP A 106 0.76 -2.16 8.84
N GLY A 107 0.88 -1.17 7.96
CA GLY A 107 1.92 -0.14 8.05
C GLY A 107 1.69 0.88 9.16
N GLU A 108 0.43 1.07 9.58
CA GLU A 108 0.06 2.03 10.62
C GLU A 108 0.31 1.44 12.02
N THR A 109 -0.15 0.21 12.27
CA THR A 109 -0.03 -0.44 13.58
C THR A 109 1.16 -1.39 13.73
N GLY A 110 1.79 -1.79 12.62
CA GLY A 110 2.82 -2.83 12.60
C GLY A 110 2.29 -4.25 12.84
N ARG A 111 0.96 -4.41 13.03
CA ARG A 111 0.33 -5.69 13.33
C ARG A 111 0.39 -6.62 12.11
N ASN A 112 0.71 -7.90 12.34
CA ASN A 112 0.59 -8.93 11.31
C ASN A 112 -0.89 -9.13 10.95
N LEU A 113 -1.16 -9.20 9.65
CA LEU A 113 -2.47 -9.42 9.08
C LEU A 113 -2.67 -10.90 8.77
N ASP A 114 -3.72 -11.48 9.33
CA ASP A 114 -4.29 -12.72 8.83
C ASP A 114 -5.20 -12.38 7.63
N LEU A 115 -4.90 -12.93 6.46
CA LEU A 115 -5.70 -12.70 5.26
C LEU A 115 -7.10 -13.35 5.36
N ASN A 116 -7.30 -14.29 6.28
CA ASN A 116 -8.60 -14.92 6.51
C ASN A 116 -9.48 -14.16 7.52
N ASP A 117 -8.88 -13.35 8.40
CA ASP A 117 -9.57 -12.46 9.33
C ASP A 117 -9.12 -11.00 9.15
N THR A 118 -9.86 -10.30 8.28
CA THR A 118 -9.58 -8.91 7.91
C THR A 118 -10.54 -7.91 8.54
N ALA A 119 -11.42 -8.33 9.46
CA ALA A 119 -12.44 -7.46 10.05
C ALA A 119 -11.82 -6.27 10.80
N TRP A 120 -10.76 -6.52 11.57
CA TRP A 120 -10.04 -5.47 12.28
C TRP A 120 -9.35 -4.48 11.33
N LEU A 121 -8.82 -4.95 10.20
CA LEU A 121 -8.20 -4.11 9.19
C LEU A 121 -9.24 -3.19 8.54
N MET A 122 -10.40 -3.73 8.15
CA MET A 122 -11.49 -2.93 7.60
C MET A 122 -11.91 -1.81 8.55
N LYS A 123 -12.00 -2.13 9.85
CA LYS A 123 -12.28 -1.15 10.90
C LYS A 123 -11.18 -0.07 10.94
N ALA A 124 -9.91 -0.47 10.98
CA ALA A 124 -8.77 0.45 11.04
C ALA A 124 -8.72 1.40 9.83
N VAL A 125 -8.88 0.88 8.60
CA VAL A 125 -8.89 1.69 7.37
C VAL A 125 -10.06 2.67 7.39
N THR A 126 -11.24 2.23 7.85
CA THR A 126 -12.43 3.08 7.92
C THR A 126 -12.22 4.24 8.90
N TYR A 127 -11.66 3.98 10.08
CA TYR A 127 -11.31 5.05 11.02
C TYR A 127 -10.25 6.00 10.46
N ALA A 128 -9.20 5.47 9.83
CA ALA A 128 -8.15 6.28 9.23
C ALA A 128 -8.69 7.19 8.12
N LYS A 129 -9.67 6.70 7.33
CA LYS A 129 -10.39 7.50 6.35
C LYS A 129 -11.19 8.62 7.01
N TYR A 130 -12.02 8.29 8.00
CA TYR A 130 -12.86 9.29 8.68
C TYR A 130 -12.03 10.39 9.36
N ASP A 131 -10.95 9.99 10.04
CA ASP A 131 -10.02 10.95 10.65
C ASP A 131 -9.38 11.86 9.59
N PHE A 132 -8.93 11.29 8.47
CA PHE A 132 -8.36 12.08 7.38
C PHE A 132 -9.38 13.06 6.77
N GLU A 133 -10.58 12.58 6.41
CA GLU A 133 -11.61 13.40 5.76
C GLU A 133 -12.19 14.49 6.67
N TYR A 134 -12.08 14.33 7.99
CA TYR A 134 -12.43 15.37 8.95
C TYR A 134 -11.56 16.63 8.78
N TYR A 135 -10.27 16.46 8.50
CA TYR A 135 -9.33 17.56 8.32
C TYR A 135 -9.16 17.97 6.85
N PHE A 136 -9.40 17.06 5.91
CA PHE A 136 -9.16 17.24 4.48
C PHE A 136 -10.40 16.81 3.67
N PRO A 137 -11.41 17.68 3.51
CA PRO A 137 -12.61 17.36 2.73
C PRO A 137 -12.27 17.29 1.23
N VAL A 138 -12.44 16.12 0.60
CA VAL A 138 -12.04 15.89 -0.81
C VAL A 138 -13.23 15.50 -1.70
N LYS A 139 -13.14 15.85 -2.98
CA LYS A 139 -14.08 15.41 -4.03
C LYS A 139 -13.88 13.93 -4.36
N ARG A 140 -15.00 13.24 -4.65
CA ARG A 140 -15.05 11.81 -4.98
C ARG A 140 -14.51 11.52 -6.38
N THR A 141 -13.19 11.53 -6.52
CA THR A 141 -12.49 11.07 -7.73
C THR A 141 -11.46 10.01 -7.34
N PRO A 142 -11.07 9.08 -8.24
CA PRO A 142 -9.92 8.23 -7.99
C PRO A 142 -8.67 9.10 -7.82
N VAL A 143 -7.99 8.98 -6.68
CA VAL A 143 -6.82 9.80 -6.33
C VAL A 143 -5.64 8.89 -6.04
N ARG A 144 -4.48 9.23 -6.61
CA ARG A 144 -3.20 8.65 -6.21
C ARG A 144 -2.73 9.28 -4.90
N CYS A 145 -1.99 8.53 -4.09
CA CYS A 145 -1.43 9.01 -2.83
C CYS A 145 -0.66 10.32 -3.00
N ARG A 146 0.17 10.41 -4.05
CA ARG A 146 0.97 11.62 -4.36
C ARG A 146 0.13 12.84 -4.74
N ASP A 147 -1.10 12.64 -5.20
CA ASP A 147 -1.97 13.70 -5.72
C ASP A 147 -3.01 14.15 -4.67
N VAL A 148 -3.06 13.52 -3.49
CA VAL A 148 -4.07 13.81 -2.46
C VAL A 148 -4.08 15.29 -2.07
N PHE A 149 -2.94 15.85 -1.69
CA PHE A 149 -2.88 17.25 -1.23
C PHE A 149 -3.05 18.27 -2.36
N CYS A 150 -2.77 17.89 -3.62
CA CYS A 150 -3.06 18.75 -4.77
C CYS A 150 -4.57 18.88 -5.03
N LEU A 151 -5.36 17.89 -4.62
CA LEU A 151 -6.82 17.84 -4.80
C LEU A 151 -7.62 18.28 -3.57
N CYS A 152 -6.99 18.32 -2.39
CA CYS A 152 -7.59 18.82 -1.14
C CYS A 152 -7.74 20.35 -1.10
N GLY A 153 -7.26 21.08 -2.12
CA GLY A 153 -7.44 22.53 -2.25
C GLY A 153 -6.76 23.31 -1.13
N ASN A 154 -5.47 23.57 -1.28
CA ASN A 154 -4.65 24.58 -0.59
C ASN A 154 -4.60 24.54 0.97
N GLU A 155 -3.37 24.61 1.46
CA GLU A 155 -2.95 24.77 2.87
C GLU A 155 -3.22 23.56 3.77
N PHE A 156 -2.17 22.74 3.96
CA PHE A 156 -2.09 21.85 5.11
C PHE A 156 -2.27 22.70 6.37
N PRO A 157 -3.26 22.43 7.24
CA PRO A 157 -3.52 23.27 8.40
C PRO A 157 -2.26 23.34 9.27
N GLN A 158 -1.72 24.54 9.48
CA GLN A 158 -0.49 24.74 10.27
C GLN A 158 -0.62 24.14 11.68
N SER A 159 -1.83 24.18 12.25
CA SER A 159 -2.18 23.57 13.53
C SER A 159 -2.02 22.05 13.61
N ILE A 160 -2.06 21.36 12.46
CA ILE A 160 -1.78 19.92 12.36
C ILE A 160 -0.27 19.69 12.18
N ALA A 161 0.43 20.59 11.47
CA ALA A 161 1.88 20.50 11.28
C ALA A 161 2.61 20.58 12.62
N ASP A 162 2.19 21.49 13.49
CA ASP A 162 2.78 21.74 14.81
C ASP A 162 2.52 20.61 15.82
N ARG A 163 1.53 19.73 15.55
CA ARG A 163 1.23 18.55 16.39
C ARG A 163 2.01 17.30 16.01
N LEU A 164 2.66 17.31 14.84
CA LEU A 164 3.38 16.16 14.26
C LEU A 164 4.90 16.31 14.31
N SER A 165 5.42 17.47 14.76
CA SER A 165 6.82 17.75 15.09
C SER A 165 7.18 17.36 16.51
#